data_AF-A0A645DTC4-F1
#
_entry.id   AF-A0A645DTC4-F1
#
_cell.length_a   1.000
_cell.length_b   1.000
_cell.length_c   1.000
_cell.angle_alpha   90.00
_cell.angle_beta   90.00
_cell.angle_gamma   90.00
#
_symmetry.space_group_name_H-M   'P 1'
#
loop_
_entity.id
_entity.type
_entity.pdbx_description
1 polymer ?
#
loop_
_entity_poly.entity_id
_entity_poly.type
_entity_poly.pdbx_seq_one_letter_code
_entity_poly.pdbx_strand_id
1 'polypeptide(L)' 'MVGINLTQPGRDIVGKCLDNGIIINCTAGNVLRLVPPLNINKSHVDEVIKVLDEVLASYR' A
#
# COMPACT_ATOMS: atom_id res chain seq x y z
N MET A 1 1.42 -0.52 13.01
CA MET A 1 0.40 -0.06 12.03
C MET A 1 0.88 1.27 11.48
N VAL A 2 0.90 1.43 10.17
CA VAL A 2 1.30 2.68 9.49
C VAL A 2 0.14 3.17 8.63
N GLY A 3 -0.16 4.46 8.66
CA GLY A 3 -1.16 5.11 7.82
C GLY A 3 -0.50 6.11 6.89
N ILE A 4 -0.88 6.09 5.61
CA ILE A 4 -0.38 7.02 4.59
C ILE A 4 -1.58 7.81 4.07
N ASN A 5 -1.55 9.13 4.28
CA ASN A 5 -2.59 10.03 3.79
C ASN A 5 -2.28 10.45 2.35
N LEU A 6 -3.22 10.21 1.44
CA LEU A 6 -3.13 10.56 0.03
C LEU A 6 -3.86 11.88 -0.24
N THR A 7 -3.39 12.61 -1.24
CA THR A 7 -4.05 13.81 -1.78
C THR A 7 -5.24 13.47 -2.69
N GLN A 8 -5.47 12.20 -2.99
CA GLN A 8 -6.48 11.70 -3.92
C GLN A 8 -7.15 10.41 -3.42
N PRO A 9 -8.27 9.97 -4.02
CA PRO A 9 -8.94 8.73 -3.63
C PRO A 9 -8.01 7.50 -3.73
N GLY A 10 -7.92 6.72 -2.66
CA GLY A 10 -6.99 5.59 -2.56
C GLY A 10 -7.51 4.25 -3.10
N ARG A 11 -8.76 4.19 -3.57
CA ARG A 11 -9.42 2.92 -3.94
C ARG A 11 -8.72 2.22 -5.09
N ASP A 12 -8.37 2.96 -6.14
CA ASP A 12 -7.73 2.40 -7.33
C ASP A 12 -6.29 1.96 -7.04
N ILE A 13 -5.61 2.69 -6.16
CA ILE A 13 -4.26 2.34 -5.68
C ILE A 13 -4.30 1.01 -4.92
N VAL A 14 -5.27 0.84 -4.02
CA VAL A 14 -5.47 -0.45 -3.32
C VAL A 14 -5.75 -1.59 -4.29
N GLY A 15 -6.57 -1.35 -5.32
CA GLY A 15 -6.84 -2.33 -6.38
C GLY A 15 -5.56 -2.76 -7.09
N LYS A 16 -4.73 -1.82 -7.54
CA LYS A 16 -3.45 -2.15 -8.19
C LYS A 16 -2.46 -2.83 -7.26
N CYS A 17 -2.39 -2.44 -5.98
CA CYS A 17 -1.57 -3.17 -5.01
C CYS A 17 -2.03 -4.63 -4.88
N LEU A 18 -3.34 -4.87 -4.84
CA LEU A 18 -3.91 -6.22 -4.77
C LEU A 18 -3.56 -7.05 -6.00
N ASP A 19 -3.63 -6.47 -7.20
CA ASP A 19 -3.25 -7.13 -8.46
C ASP A 19 -1.76 -7.53 -8.48
N ASN A 20 -0.92 -6.79 -7.75
CA ASN A 20 0.50 -7.11 -7.56
C ASN A 20 0.77 -7.96 -6.31
N GLY A 21 -0.25 -8.60 -5.72
CA GLY A 21 -0.10 -9.53 -4.61
C GLY A 21 -0.02 -8.88 -3.23
N ILE A 22 -0.26 -7.57 -3.11
CA ILE A 22 -0.18 -6.82 -1.85
C ILE A 22 -1.57 -6.49 -1.32
N ILE A 23 -1.87 -7.01 -0.13
CA ILE A 23 -3.13 -6.77 0.54
C ILE A 23 -2.98 -5.59 1.50
N ILE A 24 -3.57 -4.46 1.14
CA ILE A 24 -3.69 -3.26 1.97
C ILE A 24 -5.12 -2.76 1.93
N ASN A 25 -5.49 -1.87 2.85
CA ASN A 25 -6.80 -1.23 2.80
C ASN A 25 -6.71 0.28 2.72
N CYS A 26 -7.77 0.90 2.19
CA CYS A 26 -7.98 2.33 2.23
C CYS A 26 -9.14 2.63 3.19
N THR A 27 -8.94 3.59 4.09
CA THR A 27 -9.93 4.11 5.03
C THR A 27 -10.12 5.60 4.82
N ALA A 28 -11.26 6.15 5.25
CA ALA A 28 -11.60 7.56 5.08
C ALA A 28 -11.51 8.08 3.63
N GLY A 29 -11.54 7.18 2.63
CA GLY A 29 -11.48 7.50 1.21
C GLY A 29 -10.07 7.73 0.65
N ASN A 30 -9.12 8.19 1.46
CA ASN A 30 -7.78 8.59 1.01
C ASN A 30 -6.63 8.14 1.94
N VAL A 31 -6.88 7.35 2.98
CA VAL A 31 -5.82 6.90 3.91
C VAL A 31 -5.53 5.42 3.69
N LEU A 32 -4.37 5.10 3.13
CA LEU A 32 -3.88 3.71 3.03
C LEU A 32 -3.40 3.24 4.41
N ARG A 33 -3.76 2.03 4.83
CA ARG A 33 -3.22 1.42 6.05
C ARG A 33 -2.40 0.18 5.72
N LEU A 34 -1.18 0.20 6.22
CA LEU A 34 -0.23 -0.90 6.19
C LEU A 34 -0.28 -1.59 7.55
N VAL A 35 -0.80 -2.82 7.56
CA VAL A 35 -0.92 -3.65 8.77
C VAL A 35 -0.21 -4.98 8.50
N PRO A 36 1.13 -4.99 8.49
CA PRO A 36 1.86 -6.24 8.37
C PRO A 36 1.71 -7.06 9.66
N PRO A 37 1.89 -8.39 9.58
CA PRO A 37 1.94 -9.23 10.76
C PRO A 37 3.21 -8.92 11.59
N LEU A 38 3.15 -9.18 12.90
CA LEU A 38 4.24 -8.83 13.82
C LEU A 38 5.52 -9.68 13.65
N ASN A 39 5.43 -10.78 12.91
CA ASN A 39 6.53 -11.68 12.57
C ASN A 39 7.06 -11.45 11.13
N ILE A 40 6.74 -10.31 10.51
CA ILE A 40 7.25 -9.98 9.17
C ILE A 40 8.77 -9.73 9.20
N ASN A 41 9.48 -10.18 8.16
CA ASN A 41 10.90 -9.91 7.99
C ASN A 41 11.13 -8.65 7.16
N LYS A 42 12.33 -8.06 7.29
CA LYS A 42 12.71 -6.88 6.52
C LYS A 42 12.60 -7.08 5.00
N SER A 43 12.98 -8.25 4.50
CA SER A 43 12.88 -8.59 3.07
C SER A 43 11.45 -8.52 2.53
N HIS A 44 10.45 -8.95 3.31
CA HIS A 44 9.04 -8.85 2.90
C HIS A 44 8.58 -7.38 2.89
N VAL A 45 9.09 -6.56 3.82
CA VAL A 45 8.81 -5.12 3.81
C VAL A 45 9.43 -4.48 2.56
N ASP A 46 10.68 -4.81 2.24
CA ASP A 46 11.37 -4.27 1.06
C ASP A 46 10.62 -4.63 -0.25
N GLU A 47 10.09 -5.85 -0.35
CA GLU A 47 9.24 -6.29 -1.47
C GLU A 47 7.95 -5.46 -1.56
N VAL A 48 7.25 -5.29 -0.44
CA VAL A 48 6.00 -4.51 -0.38
C VAL A 48 6.24 -3.05 -0.77
N ILE A 49 7.31 -2.44 -0.26
CA ILE A 49 7.65 -1.05 -0.56
C ILE A 49 8.01 -0.87 -2.03
N LYS A 50 8.76 -1.82 -2.63
CA LYS A 50 9.11 -1.76 -4.05
C LYS A 50 7.86 -1.70 -4.94
N VAL A 51 6.91 -2.62 -4.72
CA VAL A 51 5.66 -2.63 -5.48
C VAL A 51 4.81 -1.39 -5.20
N LEU A 52 4.76 -0.94 -3.93
CA LEU A 52 4.04 0.27 -3.57
C LEU A 52 4.59 1.50 -4.31
N ASP A 53 5.92 1.63 -4.42
CA ASP A 53 6.57 2.69 -5.18
C ASP A 53 6.25 2.61 -6.68
N GLU A 54 6.26 1.42 -7.27
CA GLU A 54 5.90 1.20 -8.69
C GLU A 54 4.43 1.58 -8.97
N VAL A 55 3.52 1.19 -8.07
CA VAL A 55 2.10 1.54 -8.18
C VAL A 55 1.92 3.05 -8.04
N LEU A 56 2.47 3.68 -7.00
CA LEU A 56 2.33 5.11 -6.75
C LEU A 56 2.97 5.98 -7.85
N ALA A 57 4.08 5.54 -8.45
CA ALA A 57 4.69 6.23 -9.57
C ALA A 57 3.77 6.32 -10.80
N SER A 58 2.83 5.39 -10.94
CA SER A 58 1.82 5.38 -12.01
C SER A 58 0.67 6.38 -11.80
N TYR A 59 0.63 7.08 -10.66
CA TYR A 59 -0.41 8.04 -10.27
C TYR A 59 0.16 9.45 -9.98
N ARG A 60 1.33 9.78 -10.54
CA ARG A 60 1.90 11.13 -10.46
C ARG A 60 1.06 12.17 -11.19
#